data_AF-A0A4Y2LQN2-F1
#
_entry.id   AF-A0A4Y2LQN2-F1
#
_cell.length_a   1.000
_cell.length_b   1.000
_cell.length_c   1.000
_cell.angle_alpha   90.00
_cell.angle_beta   90.00
_cell.angle_gamma   90.00
#
_symmetry.space_group_name_H-M   'P 1'
#
loop_
_entity.id
_entity.type
_entity.pdbx_description
1 polymer ?
#
loop_
_entity_poly.entity_id
_entity_poly.type
_entity_poly.pdbx_seq_one_letter_code
_entity_poly.pdbx_strand_id
1 'polypeptide(L)'
;MVPFCLAKNIPVNGVLLQKKAREVGESLGLETFKASNGWLEKFRTRHNISFKQICGEEKSVNPNEVTDWFGKLKSLLKGYDDRDIFNADETDLFYRVLPEKTLCLEGEKCSGGKISKERLTLLLCCNMLEDFEIPVVIGKAKKPRCFKNIDVRKLSVSWKSNKKAWIITEIMSDWLVELDKKNEKTKEKNHSVHGAMLLPILMI
;
A
#
# COMPACT_ATOMS: atom_id res chain seq x y z
N MET A 1 6.01 -9.46 30.16
CA MET A 1 6.03 -8.15 29.46
C MET A 1 5.55 -8.25 28.03
N VAL A 2 6.25 -8.94 27.11
CA VAL A 2 5.86 -8.96 25.68
C VAL A 2 4.39 -9.38 25.45
N PRO A 3 3.86 -10.47 26.06
CA PRO A 3 2.44 -10.82 25.90
C PRO A 3 1.47 -9.77 26.45
N PHE A 4 1.82 -9.10 27.55
CA PHE A 4 1.02 -8.04 28.16
C PHE A 4 0.95 -6.77 27.28
N CYS A 5 2.08 -6.37 26.70
CA CYS A 5 2.12 -5.25 25.77
C CYS A 5 1.35 -5.54 24.49
N LEU A 6 1.47 -6.77 23.95
CA LEU A 6 0.69 -7.23 22.80
C LEU A 6 -0.81 -7.20 23.08
N ALA A 7 -1.26 -7.70 24.24
CA ALA A 7 -2.67 -7.67 24.63
C ALA A 7 -3.26 -6.24 24.78
N LYS A 8 -2.40 -5.22 24.89
CA LYS A 8 -2.79 -3.81 24.98
C LYS A 8 -2.47 -3.02 23.69
N ASN A 9 -2.10 -3.70 22.61
CA ASN A 9 -1.67 -3.07 21.35
C ASN A 9 -0.53 -2.04 21.54
N ILE A 10 0.35 -2.27 22.51
CA ILE A 10 1.51 -1.41 22.76
C ILE A 10 2.69 -1.95 21.94
N PRO A 11 3.23 -1.19 20.97
CA PRO A 11 4.37 -1.64 20.19
C PRO A 11 5.62 -1.78 21.07
N VAL A 12 6.28 -2.93 21.00
CA VAL A 12 7.51 -3.22 21.73
C VAL A 12 8.66 -3.38 20.75
N ASN A 13 9.67 -2.52 20.84
CA ASN A 13 10.89 -2.63 20.06
C ASN A 13 12.02 -3.33 20.85
N GLY A 14 13.07 -3.75 20.14
CA GLY A 14 14.20 -4.48 20.74
C GLY A 14 14.90 -3.70 21.87
N VAL A 15 15.05 -2.39 21.71
CA VAL A 15 15.71 -1.52 22.71
C VAL A 15 14.90 -1.48 24.01
N LEU A 16 13.58 -1.36 23.93
CA LEU A 16 12.69 -1.37 25.08
C LEU A 16 12.74 -2.73 25.79
N LEU A 17 12.79 -3.83 25.02
CA LEU A 17 12.91 -5.17 25.54
C LEU A 17 14.23 -5.39 26.28
N GLN A 18 15.36 -4.93 25.72
CA GLN A 18 16.68 -4.98 26.36
C GLN A 18 16.74 -4.12 27.62
N LYS A 19 16.15 -2.92 27.59
CA LYS A 19 16.08 -2.05 28.78
C LYS A 19 15.32 -2.74 29.91
N LYS A 20 14.11 -3.28 29.64
CA LYS A 20 13.34 -3.95 30.69
C LYS A 20 14.01 -5.23 31.18
N ALA A 21 14.69 -5.94 30.30
CA ALA A 21 15.44 -7.14 30.68
C ALA A 21 16.59 -6.81 31.64
N ARG A 22 17.28 -5.68 31.46
CA ARG A 22 18.31 -5.20 32.41
C ARG A 22 17.72 -4.85 33.76
N GLU A 23 16.63 -4.07 33.80
CA GLU A 23 15.93 -3.73 35.05
C GLU A 23 15.50 -4.99 35.82
N VAL A 24 15.00 -6.01 35.11
CA VAL A 24 14.65 -7.30 35.74
C VAL A 24 15.90 -8.04 36.20
N GLY A 25 16.97 -8.07 35.40
CA GLY A 25 18.25 -8.66 35.79
C GLY A 25 18.80 -8.04 37.07
N GLU A 26 18.82 -6.70 37.17
CA GLU A 26 19.24 -5.95 38.36
C GLU A 26 18.40 -6.33 39.58
N SER A 27 17.06 -6.37 39.43
CA SER A 27 16.16 -6.77 40.54
C SER A 27 16.36 -8.21 41.01
N LEU A 28 16.96 -9.06 40.18
CA LEU A 28 17.29 -10.46 40.49
C LEU A 28 18.75 -10.64 40.94
N GLY A 29 19.50 -9.55 41.14
CA GLY A 29 20.92 -9.60 41.53
C GLY A 29 21.88 -9.99 40.40
N LEU A 30 21.44 -9.96 39.14
CA LEU A 30 22.25 -10.25 37.96
C LEU A 30 22.92 -8.99 37.41
N GLU A 31 23.81 -8.39 38.20
CA GLU A 31 24.47 -7.11 37.87
C GLU A 31 25.33 -7.17 36.58
N THR A 32 25.78 -8.36 36.18
CA THR A 32 26.56 -8.57 34.95
C THR A 32 25.70 -8.78 33.70
N PHE A 33 24.38 -8.85 33.83
CA PHE A 33 23.48 -9.12 32.72
C PHE A 33 23.33 -7.91 31.79
N LYS A 34 23.87 -8.01 30.58
CA LYS A 34 23.94 -6.87 29.63
C LYS A 34 22.77 -6.77 28.66
N ALA A 35 21.86 -7.75 28.62
CA ALA A 35 20.80 -7.86 27.60
C ALA A 35 21.30 -7.57 26.17
N SER A 36 22.42 -8.19 25.77
CA SER A 36 23.10 -7.92 24.49
C SER A 36 22.22 -8.20 23.27
N ASN A 37 22.66 -7.77 22.08
CA ASN A 37 21.96 -8.08 20.82
C ASN A 37 21.87 -9.60 20.59
N GLY A 38 22.93 -10.35 20.92
CA GLY A 38 22.91 -11.81 20.85
C GLY A 38 21.95 -12.45 21.86
N TRP A 39 21.79 -11.87 23.05
CA TRP A 39 20.73 -12.30 23.98
C TRP A 39 19.34 -12.03 23.40
N LEU A 40 19.11 -10.85 22.83
CA LEU A 40 17.83 -10.46 22.22
C LEU A 40 17.47 -11.39 21.04
N GLU A 41 18.42 -11.75 20.18
CA GLU A 41 18.23 -12.73 19.11
C GLU A 41 17.85 -14.12 19.62
N LYS A 42 18.59 -14.63 20.61
CA LYS A 42 18.30 -15.93 21.21
C LYS A 42 16.97 -15.95 21.95
N PHE A 43 16.63 -14.86 22.65
CA PHE A 43 15.35 -14.68 23.32
C PHE A 43 14.19 -14.69 22.32
N ARG A 44 14.32 -13.92 21.23
CA ARG A 44 13.33 -13.90 20.14
C ARG A 44 13.14 -15.29 19.53
N THR A 45 14.23 -15.97 19.20
CA THR A 45 14.20 -17.31 18.60
C THR A 45 13.53 -18.32 19.55
N ARG A 46 13.91 -18.31 20.83
CA ARG A 46 13.36 -19.23 21.84
C ARG A 46 11.87 -19.03 22.10
N HIS A 47 11.39 -17.79 22.03
CA HIS A 47 10.00 -17.44 22.31
C HIS A 47 9.19 -17.18 21.03
N ASN A 48 9.73 -17.51 19.85
CA ASN A 48 9.09 -17.32 18.55
C ASN A 48 8.57 -15.86 18.32
N ILE A 49 9.35 -14.87 18.73
CA ILE A 49 8.99 -13.45 18.62
C ILE A 49 9.55 -12.90 17.31
N SER A 50 8.67 -12.67 16.34
CA SER A 50 9.01 -12.00 15.06
C SER A 50 8.84 -10.49 15.16
N PHE A 51 9.80 -9.72 14.62
CA PHE A 51 9.62 -8.28 14.43
C PHE A 51 8.85 -8.07 13.13
N LYS A 52 7.63 -7.53 13.23
CA LYS A 52 6.81 -7.17 12.08
C LYS A 52 6.67 -5.66 12.04
N GLN A 53 6.73 -5.09 10.84
CA GLN A 53 6.27 -3.73 10.63
C GLN A 53 4.74 -3.73 10.78
N ILE A 54 4.23 -2.87 11.66
CA ILE A 54 2.79 -2.64 11.75
C ILE A 54 2.41 -1.84 10.52
N CYS A 55 1.73 -2.46 9.57
CA CYS A 55 1.22 -1.83 8.36
C CYS A 55 -0.31 -1.79 8.45
N GLY A 56 -0.88 -0.59 8.33
CA GLY A 56 -2.31 -0.36 8.42
C GLY A 56 -2.83 -0.21 9.85
N GLU A 57 -3.96 0.48 9.97
CA GLU A 57 -4.84 0.32 11.13
C GLU A 57 -5.66 -0.95 10.85
N GLU A 58 -5.43 -2.04 11.58
CA GLU A 58 -6.47 -3.07 11.70
C GLU A 58 -7.63 -2.41 12.45
N LYS A 59 -8.52 -1.72 11.72
CA LYS A 59 -9.89 -1.63 12.21
C LYS A 59 -10.34 -3.06 12.36
N SER A 60 -10.72 -3.45 13.58
CA SER A 60 -11.31 -4.75 13.86
C SER A 60 -12.62 -4.86 13.06
N VAL A 61 -12.53 -5.27 11.80
CA VAL A 61 -13.70 -5.45 10.95
C VAL A 61 -14.49 -6.61 11.55
N ASN A 62 -15.76 -6.37 11.86
CA ASN A 62 -16.62 -7.39 12.42
C ASN A 62 -16.82 -8.52 11.39
N PRO A 63 -16.52 -9.80 11.70
CA PRO A 63 -16.70 -10.91 10.77
C PRO A 63 -18.12 -11.00 10.17
N ASN A 64 -19.14 -10.55 10.93
CA ASN A 64 -20.52 -10.49 10.46
C ASN A 64 -20.70 -9.43 9.36
N GLU A 65 -20.06 -8.26 9.47
CA GLU A 65 -20.10 -7.23 8.43
C GLU A 65 -19.44 -7.70 7.14
N VAL A 66 -18.35 -8.46 7.24
CA VAL A 66 -17.68 -9.09 6.09
C VAL A 66 -18.62 -10.08 5.40
N THR A 67 -19.29 -10.93 6.16
CA THR A 67 -20.20 -11.95 5.62
C THR A 67 -21.41 -11.32 4.92
N ASP A 68 -22.01 -10.31 5.54
CA ASP A 68 -23.09 -9.53 4.94
C ASP A 68 -22.63 -8.82 3.66
N TRP A 69 -21.42 -8.27 3.66
CA TRP A 69 -20.85 -7.63 2.48
C TRP A 69 -20.64 -8.63 1.33
N PHE A 70 -20.15 -9.83 1.60
CA PHE A 70 -20.05 -10.87 0.57
C PHE A 70 -21.41 -11.27 -0.01
N GLY A 71 -22.46 -11.31 0.81
CA GLY A 71 -23.83 -11.52 0.36
C GLY A 71 -24.30 -10.41 -0.60
N LYS A 72 -24.10 -9.15 -0.21
CA LYS A 72 -24.41 -7.97 -1.04
C LYS A 72 -23.60 -7.95 -2.33
N LEU A 73 -22.30 -8.22 -2.25
CA LEU A 73 -21.40 -8.27 -3.39
C LEU A 73 -21.86 -9.31 -4.42
N LYS A 74 -22.16 -10.54 -4.00
CA LYS A 74 -22.71 -11.57 -4.89
C LYS A 74 -24.00 -11.12 -5.59
N SER A 75 -24.85 -10.37 -4.89
CA SER A 75 -26.08 -9.84 -5.49
C SER A 75 -25.81 -8.72 -6.51
N LEU A 76 -24.83 -7.86 -6.25
CA LEU A 76 -24.41 -6.78 -7.17
C LEU A 76 -23.78 -7.35 -8.44
N LEU A 77 -22.93 -8.37 -8.30
CA LEU A 77 -22.25 -9.01 -9.43
C LEU A 77 -23.19 -9.84 -10.31
N LYS A 78 -24.42 -10.13 -9.85
CA LYS A 78 -25.35 -11.00 -10.58
C LYS A 78 -25.71 -10.39 -11.94
N GLY A 79 -25.40 -11.11 -13.02
CA GLY A 79 -25.69 -10.72 -14.40
C GLY A 79 -24.48 -10.15 -15.14
N TYR A 80 -23.41 -9.78 -14.44
CA TYR A 80 -22.15 -9.39 -15.05
C TYR A 80 -21.31 -10.63 -15.42
N ASP A 81 -20.62 -10.57 -16.56
CA ASP A 81 -19.58 -11.54 -16.91
C ASP A 81 -18.31 -11.21 -16.10
N ASP A 82 -17.52 -12.22 -15.73
CA ASP A 82 -16.28 -12.03 -14.98
C ASP A 82 -15.32 -11.05 -15.71
N ARG A 83 -15.33 -11.03 -17.05
CA ARG A 83 -14.51 -10.07 -17.81
C ARG A 83 -14.93 -8.60 -17.65
N ASP A 84 -16.19 -8.39 -17.29
CA ASP A 84 -16.84 -7.08 -17.17
C ASP A 84 -16.81 -6.56 -15.72
N ILE A 85 -16.26 -7.34 -14.78
CA ILE A 85 -16.07 -6.97 -13.37
C ILE A 85 -14.63 -6.50 -13.19
N PHE A 86 -14.47 -5.24 -12.79
CA PHE A 86 -13.18 -4.58 -12.62
C PHE A 86 -12.98 -4.13 -11.18
N ASN A 87 -11.74 -4.21 -10.70
CA ASN A 87 -11.27 -3.49 -9.54
C ASN A 87 -10.25 -2.44 -9.97
N ALA A 88 -10.37 -1.22 -9.47
CA ALA A 88 -9.38 -0.18 -9.70
C ALA A 88 -8.96 0.43 -8.38
N ASP A 89 -7.68 0.75 -8.23
CA ASP A 89 -7.14 1.33 -7.01
C ASP A 89 -6.03 2.35 -7.32
N GLU A 90 -5.91 3.34 -6.42
CA GLU A 90 -4.92 4.41 -6.49
C GLU A 90 -3.73 4.09 -5.59
N THR A 91 -2.52 4.18 -6.13
CA THR A 91 -1.29 4.03 -5.34
C THR A 91 -0.29 5.15 -5.63
N ASP A 92 0.46 5.53 -4.59
CA ASP A 92 1.51 6.53 -4.67
C ASP A 92 2.87 5.90 -4.98
N LEU A 93 3.47 6.30 -6.09
CA LEU A 93 4.84 5.94 -6.45
C LEU A 93 5.82 7.06 -6.07
N PHE A 94 6.53 6.86 -4.96
CA PHE A 94 7.60 7.75 -4.52
C PHE A 94 8.93 7.39 -5.20
N TYR A 95 9.35 8.18 -6.19
CA TYR A 95 10.54 7.87 -7.01
C TYR A 95 11.81 8.63 -6.60
N ARG A 96 11.72 9.57 -5.64
CA ARG A 96 12.89 10.30 -5.10
C ARG A 96 13.04 10.24 -3.58
N VAL A 97 12.31 9.35 -2.92
CA VAL A 97 12.44 9.18 -1.47
C VAL A 97 13.81 8.57 -1.16
N LEU A 98 14.53 9.20 -0.23
CA LEU A 98 15.77 8.67 0.34
C LEU A 98 15.43 7.72 1.50
N PRO A 99 16.30 6.76 1.83
CA PRO A 99 16.13 5.92 3.02
C PRO A 99 15.97 6.76 4.30
N GLU A 100 15.05 6.36 5.18
CA GLU A 100 14.82 7.04 6.47
C GLU A 100 15.97 6.87 7.45
N LYS A 101 16.80 5.83 7.25
CA LYS A 101 17.92 5.48 8.11
C LYS A 101 19.19 5.43 7.28
N THR A 102 20.24 6.07 7.79
CA THR A 102 21.59 5.97 7.24
C THR A 102 22.52 5.44 8.32
N LEU A 103 23.63 4.84 7.91
CA LEU A 103 24.76 4.60 8.79
C LEU A 103 25.47 5.93 9.01
N CYS A 104 25.80 6.24 10.27
CA CYS A 104 26.52 7.44 10.65
C CYS A 104 27.67 7.03 11.60
N LEU A 105 28.82 7.70 11.45
CA LEU A 105 29.99 7.44 12.29
C LEU A 105 29.73 7.89 13.73
N GLU A 106 30.30 7.15 14.68
CA GLU A 106 30.14 7.44 16.09
C GLU A 106 30.72 8.81 16.44
N GLY A 107 29.92 9.67 17.07
CA GLY A 107 30.30 11.05 17.43
C GLY A 107 29.98 12.11 16.39
N GLU A 108 29.56 11.73 15.17
CA GLU A 108 29.17 12.70 14.15
C GLU A 108 27.70 13.11 14.27
N LYS A 109 27.41 14.40 14.05
CA LYS A 109 26.04 14.90 13.92
C LYS A 109 25.46 14.42 12.60
N CYS A 110 24.67 13.37 12.67
CA CYS A 110 23.86 12.87 11.56
C CYS A 110 22.64 13.79 11.36
N SER A 111 22.73 14.78 10.47
CA SER A 111 21.60 15.63 10.10
C SER A 111 20.92 15.06 8.85
N GLY A 112 19.64 14.68 8.99
CA GLY A 112 18.83 14.24 7.85
C GLY A 112 18.53 15.39 6.89
N GLY A 113 18.58 15.11 5.58
CA GLY A 113 18.04 16.01 4.57
C GLY A 113 16.51 16.00 4.53
N LYS A 114 15.90 17.02 3.90
CA LYS A 114 14.46 17.01 3.65
C LYS A 114 14.13 15.84 2.72
N ILE A 115 13.35 14.87 3.19
CA ILE A 115 12.87 13.75 2.36
C ILE A 115 12.09 14.33 1.18
N SER A 116 12.56 14.04 -0.04
CA SER A 116 11.83 14.43 -1.24
C SER A 116 10.53 13.62 -1.31
N LYS A 117 9.41 14.29 -1.12
CA LYS A 117 8.06 13.72 -1.28
C LYS A 117 7.57 13.82 -2.73
N GLU A 118 8.50 13.82 -3.69
CA GLU A 118 8.14 13.72 -5.10
C GLU A 118 7.54 12.34 -5.37
N ARG A 119 6.31 12.34 -5.84
CA ARG A 119 5.54 11.15 -6.17
C ARG A 119 4.80 11.31 -7.49
N LEU A 120 4.50 10.18 -8.09
CA LEU A 120 3.47 10.03 -9.12
C LEU A 120 2.30 9.29 -8.49
N THR A 121 1.09 9.62 -8.90
CA THR A 121 -0.09 8.80 -8.59
C THR A 121 -0.28 7.81 -9.74
N LEU A 122 -0.53 6.55 -9.40
CA LEU A 122 -0.86 5.49 -10.33
C LEU A 122 -2.30 5.04 -10.07
N LEU A 123 -3.14 5.08 -11.09
CA LEU A 123 -4.40 4.34 -11.09
C LEU A 123 -4.16 3.03 -11.83
N LEU A 124 -4.34 1.93 -11.11
CA LEU A 124 -4.24 0.58 -11.63
C LEU A 124 -5.64 -0.01 -11.68
N CYS A 125 -5.95 -0.75 -12.72
CA CYS A 125 -7.24 -1.41 -12.87
C CYS A 125 -7.06 -2.80 -13.46
N CYS A 126 -7.76 -3.78 -12.90
CA CYS A 126 -7.78 -5.13 -13.39
C CYS A 126 -9.19 -5.71 -13.42
N ASN A 127 -9.39 -6.48 -14.47
CA ASN A 127 -10.20 -7.67 -14.59
C ASN A 127 -10.42 -8.64 -13.42
N MET A 128 -11.61 -9.24 -13.27
CA MET A 128 -11.75 -10.50 -12.51
C MET A 128 -11.12 -11.71 -13.24
N LEU A 129 -10.88 -11.61 -14.56
CA LEU A 129 -10.05 -12.58 -15.31
C LEU A 129 -8.56 -12.19 -15.34
N GLU A 130 -8.15 -11.26 -14.47
CA GLU A 130 -6.76 -10.80 -14.30
C GLU A 130 -6.19 -10.04 -15.51
N ASP A 131 -7.02 -9.56 -16.43
CA ASP A 131 -6.58 -8.65 -17.49
C ASP A 131 -6.34 -7.25 -16.92
N PHE A 132 -5.12 -6.74 -17.11
CA PHE A 132 -4.74 -5.41 -16.66
C PHE A 132 -5.06 -4.33 -17.68
N GLU A 133 -5.68 -3.24 -17.21
CA GLU A 133 -5.82 -2.02 -18.00
C GLU A 133 -4.52 -1.24 -18.07
N ILE A 134 -4.39 -0.40 -19.11
CA ILE A 134 -3.24 0.50 -19.24
C ILE A 134 -3.20 1.43 -18.02
N PRO A 135 -2.10 1.44 -17.23
CA PRO A 135 -2.00 2.28 -16.05
C PRO A 135 -2.15 3.75 -16.39
N VAL A 136 -2.92 4.49 -15.58
CA VAL A 136 -2.94 5.95 -15.66
C VAL A 136 -1.91 6.50 -14.68
N VAL A 137 -0.94 7.26 -15.20
CA VAL A 137 0.13 7.87 -14.44
C VAL A 137 -0.12 9.37 -14.36
N ILE A 138 -0.27 9.90 -13.16
CA ILE A 138 -0.53 11.31 -12.91
C ILE A 138 0.71 11.97 -12.28
N GLY A 139 1.26 12.95 -13.00
CA GLY A 139 2.35 13.79 -12.51
C GLY A 139 1.95 15.26 -12.36
N LYS A 140 2.87 16.07 -11.85
CA LYS A 140 2.66 17.53 -11.70
C LYS A 140 2.70 18.28 -13.02
N ALA A 141 3.61 17.90 -13.90
CA ALA A 141 3.86 18.59 -15.15
C ALA A 141 3.05 17.95 -16.28
N LYS A 142 2.41 18.77 -17.12
CA LYS A 142 1.76 18.31 -18.35
C LYS A 142 2.73 17.61 -19.29
N LYS A 143 3.96 18.13 -19.40
CA LYS A 143 5.07 17.52 -20.12
C LYS A 143 6.35 17.60 -19.28
N PRO A 144 6.67 16.56 -18.48
CA PRO A 144 7.94 16.46 -17.77
C PRO A 144 9.14 16.62 -18.69
N ARG A 145 10.25 17.14 -18.16
CA ARG A 145 11.49 17.31 -18.95
C ARG A 145 12.04 15.99 -19.49
N CYS A 146 11.84 14.88 -18.77
CA CYS A 146 12.24 13.55 -19.22
C CYS A 146 11.48 13.06 -20.46
N PHE A 147 10.34 13.67 -20.82
CA PHE A 147 9.62 13.36 -22.05
C PHE A 147 10.13 14.16 -23.26
N LYS A 148 11.25 14.88 -23.12
CA LYS A 148 11.90 15.52 -24.26
C LYS A 148 12.30 14.43 -25.25
N ASN A 149 11.85 14.57 -26.50
CA ASN A 149 12.08 13.63 -27.59
C ASN A 149 11.45 12.23 -27.41
N ILE A 150 10.52 12.07 -26.47
CA ILE A 150 9.74 10.83 -26.30
C ILE A 150 8.32 11.07 -26.79
N ASP A 151 7.81 10.18 -27.64
CA ASP A 151 6.38 10.14 -27.95
C ASP A 151 5.67 9.38 -26.83
N VAL A 152 5.02 10.14 -25.94
CA VAL A 152 4.31 9.62 -24.76
C VAL A 152 3.23 8.61 -25.15
N ARG A 153 2.64 8.74 -26.35
CA ARG A 153 1.60 7.82 -26.85
C ARG A 153 2.15 6.41 -27.17
N LYS A 154 3.46 6.28 -27.32
CA LYS A 154 4.14 4.98 -27.51
C LYS A 154 4.50 4.30 -26.18
N LEU A 155 4.33 4.99 -25.06
CA LEU A 155 4.52 4.37 -23.75
C LEU A 155 3.29 3.51 -23.45
N SER A 156 3.50 2.41 -22.74
CA SER A 156 2.44 1.53 -22.25
C SER A 156 1.73 2.09 -21.01
N VAL A 157 1.56 3.42 -20.94
CA VAL A 157 0.91 4.15 -19.85
C VAL A 157 0.14 5.36 -20.40
N SER A 158 -0.97 5.70 -19.74
CA SER A 158 -1.72 6.92 -20.02
C SER A 158 -1.23 8.03 -19.10
N TRP A 159 -0.52 9.03 -19.65
CA TRP A 159 -0.02 10.15 -18.86
C TRP A 159 -1.07 11.25 -18.71
N LYS A 160 -1.37 11.62 -17.46
CA LYS A 160 -2.21 12.76 -17.10
C LYS A 160 -1.44 13.70 -16.18
N SER A 161 -1.92 14.93 -16.01
CA SER A 161 -1.25 15.91 -15.16
C SER A 161 -2.19 16.72 -14.31
N ASN A 162 -1.85 16.86 -13.03
CA ASN A 162 -2.53 17.70 -12.06
C ASN A 162 -1.48 18.38 -11.16
N LYS A 163 -1.67 19.65 -10.77
CA LYS A 163 -0.69 20.40 -9.96
C LYS A 163 -0.32 19.70 -8.64
N LYS A 164 -1.26 18.95 -8.05
CA LYS A 164 -1.05 18.16 -6.83
C LYS A 164 -0.52 16.75 -7.09
N ALA A 165 -0.51 16.32 -8.35
CA ALA A 165 -0.23 14.96 -8.80
C ALA A 165 -1.16 13.91 -8.19
N TRP A 166 -2.42 14.26 -7.90
CA TRP A 166 -3.47 13.31 -7.46
C TRP A 166 -4.51 13.14 -8.56
N ILE A 167 -5.26 12.05 -8.53
CA ILE A 167 -6.45 11.91 -9.36
C ILE A 167 -7.47 13.00 -8.98
N ILE A 168 -8.16 13.53 -9.99
CA ILE A 168 -9.25 14.49 -9.83
C ILE A 168 -10.46 13.96 -10.58
N THR A 169 -11.64 14.47 -10.23
CA THR A 169 -12.91 14.01 -10.81
C THR A 169 -12.88 14.03 -12.33
N GLU A 170 -12.29 15.03 -12.96
CA GLU A 170 -12.19 15.13 -14.42
C GLU A 170 -11.35 13.98 -15.01
N ILE A 171 -10.20 13.66 -14.41
CA ILE A 171 -9.33 12.56 -14.85
C ILE A 171 -10.03 11.22 -14.67
N MET A 172 -10.71 11.03 -13.53
CA MET A 172 -11.43 9.80 -13.23
C MET A 172 -12.63 9.60 -14.16
N SER A 173 -13.43 10.64 -14.39
CA SER A 173 -14.57 10.60 -15.29
C SER A 173 -14.16 10.31 -16.73
N ASP A 174 -13.10 10.98 -17.22
CA ASP A 174 -12.56 10.71 -18.56
C ASP A 174 -12.12 9.24 -18.68
N TRP A 175 -11.42 8.72 -17.66
CA TRP A 175 -10.96 7.34 -17.64
C TRP A 175 -12.12 6.33 -17.58
N LEU A 176 -13.15 6.57 -16.78
CA LEU A 176 -14.35 5.72 -16.72
C LEU A 176 -15.06 5.67 -18.08
N VAL A 177 -15.21 6.82 -18.75
CA VAL A 177 -15.81 6.87 -20.08
C VAL A 177 -14.96 6.12 -21.13
N GLU A 178 -13.64 6.19 -21.03
CA GLU A 178 -12.73 5.42 -21.89
C GLU A 178 -12.87 3.90 -21.64
N LEU A 179 -12.96 3.49 -20.37
CA LEU A 179 -13.16 2.10 -19.96
C LEU A 179 -14.49 1.55 -20.47
N ASP A 180 -15.59 2.26 -20.27
CA ASP A 180 -16.93 1.86 -20.74
C ASP A 180 -16.95 1.68 -22.27
N LYS A 181 -16.40 2.64 -23.02
CA LYS A 181 -16.29 2.56 -24.48
C LYS A 181 -15.46 1.36 -24.95
N LYS A 182 -14.39 1.01 -24.22
CA LYS A 182 -13.57 -0.17 -24.53
C LYS A 182 -14.37 -1.46 -24.31
N ASN A 183 -15.17 -1.50 -23.24
CA ASN A 183 -15.99 -2.65 -22.92
C ASN A 183 -17.15 -2.80 -23.89
N GLU A 184 -17.84 -1.73 -24.28
CA GLU A 184 -18.89 -1.76 -25.33
C GLU A 184 -18.39 -2.38 -26.65
N LYS A 185 -17.21 -1.97 -27.13
CA LYS A 185 -16.59 -2.56 -28.33
C LYS A 185 -16.26 -4.04 -28.17
N THR A 186 -16.01 -4.49 -26.95
CA THR A 186 -15.73 -5.89 -26.63
C THR A 186 -17.03 -6.70 -26.55
N LYS A 187 -18.16 -6.07 -26.18
CA LYS A 187 -19.50 -6.69 -26.15
C LYS A 187 -20.05 -6.95 -27.54
N GLU A 188 -19.90 -6.02 -28.49
CA GLU A 188 -20.33 -6.22 -29.89
C GLU A 188 -19.71 -7.46 -30.52
N LYS A 189 -18.53 -7.87 -30.05
CA LYS A 189 -17.82 -9.08 -30.49
C LYS A 189 -18.26 -10.35 -29.76
N ASN A 190 -18.79 -10.23 -28.55
CA ASN A 190 -18.97 -11.35 -27.60
C ASN A 190 -20.41 -11.55 -27.10
N HIS A 191 -21.40 -10.76 -27.54
CA HIS A 191 -22.81 -10.85 -27.14
C HIS A 191 -23.08 -10.72 -25.62
N SER A 192 -22.27 -9.95 -24.87
CA SER A 192 -22.52 -9.63 -23.45
C SER A 192 -23.57 -8.50 -23.31
N VAL A 193 -24.41 -8.60 -22.27
CA VAL A 193 -25.61 -7.76 -22.04
C VAL A 193 -25.41 -6.65 -20.99
N HIS A 194 -24.34 -6.67 -20.19
CA HIS A 194 -24.16 -5.74 -19.06
C HIS A 194 -22.95 -4.79 -19.20
N GLY A 195 -23.00 -3.63 -18.53
CA GLY A 195 -21.95 -2.58 -18.43
C GLY A 195 -20.62 -3.05 -17.84
N ALA A 196 -19.59 -2.18 -17.82
CA ALA A 196 -18.47 -2.40 -16.90
C ALA A 196 -18.98 -2.23 -15.46
N MET A 197 -18.63 -3.14 -14.56
CA MET A 197 -18.86 -2.96 -13.12
C MET A 197 -17.52 -2.67 -12.45
N LEU A 198 -17.35 -1.44 -11.96
CA LEU A 198 -16.25 -1.12 -11.07
C LEU A 198 -16.65 -1.50 -9.64
N LEU A 199 -15.90 -2.39 -9.01
CA LEU A 199 -16.08 -2.70 -7.60
C LEU A 199 -15.72 -1.47 -6.76
N PRO A 200 -16.59 -1.03 -5.84
CA PRO A 200 -16.22 0.01 -4.90
C PRO A 200 -15.08 -0.50 -4.02
N ILE A 201 -13.99 0.26 -3.99
CA ILE A 201 -12.93 0.07 -3.00
C ILE A 201 -13.57 0.30 -1.64
N LEU A 202 -13.71 -0.75 -0.83
CA LEU A 202 -13.65 -0.53 0.60
C LEU A 202 -12.21 -0.07 0.86
N MET A 203 -12.03 1.23 1.05
CA MET A 203 -10.89 1.71 1.84
C MET A 203 -11.07 1.10 3.23
N ILE A 204 -10.49 -0.09 3.43
CA ILE A 204 -10.35 -0.72 4.74
C ILE A 204 -9.18 -0.04 5.44
#